data_AF-A0A2G5KKV3-F1
#
_entry.id   AF-A0A2G5KKV3-F1
#
_cell.length_a   1.000
_cell.length_b   1.000
_cell.length_c   1.000
_cell.angle_alpha   90.00
_cell.angle_beta   90.00
_cell.angle_gamma   90.00
#
_symmetry.space_group_name_H-M   'P 1'
#
loop_
_entity.id
_entity.type
_entity.pdbx_description
1 polymer ?
#
loop_
_entity_poly.entity_id
_entity_poly.type
_entity_poly.pdbx_seq_one_letter_code
_entity_poly.pdbx_strand_id
1 'polypeptide(L)'
;MKQNSVNDSERYFIPKVEEYFSEFVEFYGGKVIDKLDGNLADRPNADYLFENPELIAELKCFEKDIFSGKDEFPKMERLLTKWTNKKMITDAQLRAYTFRGAPLPIECRKDMVQVASKTIERAIHKGNKQIEVSKSTFEKPNSNGVLFLVNDGNYFFTNEHFLGIISNILGRKYRNPSFDVIVYLTINQTSQIQKSPYDYTVWVPIYTRIDENGETIKDEKLFYFINDVGRKFADFYELKSGENIKDKREFSDTEKGIEEIKKHKYIPKKIIYGK
;
A
#
# COMPACT_ATOMS: atom_id res chain seq x y z
N MET A 1 20.07 -5.98 -37.42
CA MET A 1 20.63 -7.09 -36.63
C MET A 1 19.76 -7.28 -35.40
N LYS A 2 19.06 -8.40 -35.32
CA LYS A 2 18.34 -8.82 -34.11
C LYS A 2 19.38 -9.41 -33.15
N GLN A 3 19.53 -8.82 -31.97
CA GLN A 3 20.12 -9.52 -30.83
C GLN A 3 18.96 -10.10 -30.02
N ASN A 4 18.78 -11.42 -30.14
CA ASN A 4 18.04 -12.21 -29.18
C ASN A 4 18.88 -12.35 -27.91
N SER A 5 18.25 -12.20 -26.75
CA SER A 5 18.28 -13.12 -25.60
C SER A 5 18.27 -12.37 -24.27
N VAL A 6 17.08 -12.12 -23.75
CA VAL A 6 16.83 -12.25 -22.31
C VAL A 6 15.74 -13.31 -22.23
N ASN A 7 16.01 -14.42 -21.55
CA ASN A 7 14.95 -15.28 -21.06
C ASN A 7 14.10 -14.38 -20.14
N ASP A 8 12.96 -13.89 -20.63
CA ASP A 8 11.95 -13.23 -19.80
C ASP A 8 11.41 -14.29 -18.84
N SER A 9 12.11 -14.51 -17.73
CA SER A 9 11.50 -15.17 -16.59
C SER A 9 10.43 -14.21 -16.09
N GLU A 10 9.16 -14.55 -16.33
CA GLU A 10 8.03 -13.83 -15.75
C GLU A 10 8.30 -13.62 -14.26
N ARG A 11 8.19 -12.37 -13.80
CA ARG A 11 8.43 -12.03 -12.40
C ARG A 11 7.53 -12.87 -11.50
N TYR A 12 8.05 -13.28 -10.35
CA TYR A 12 7.27 -14.02 -9.36
C TYR A 12 6.00 -13.25 -8.97
N PHE A 13 4.84 -13.82 -9.30
CA PHE A 13 3.53 -13.26 -8.99
C PHE A 13 2.96 -13.92 -7.73
N ILE A 14 2.47 -13.11 -6.78
CA ILE A 14 1.93 -13.58 -5.51
C ILE A 14 0.39 -13.55 -5.59
N PRO A 15 -0.30 -14.68 -5.83
CA PRO A 15 -1.74 -14.69 -6.09
C PRO A 15 -2.60 -14.37 -4.86
N LYS A 16 -2.09 -14.63 -3.65
CA LYS A 16 -2.80 -14.43 -2.39
C LYS A 16 -1.89 -13.70 -1.42
N VAL A 17 -1.95 -12.38 -1.46
CA VAL A 17 -1.03 -11.52 -0.70
C VAL A 17 -1.20 -11.68 0.81
N GLU A 18 -2.43 -11.83 1.30
CA GLU A 18 -2.68 -12.01 2.73
C GLU A 18 -2.08 -13.32 3.28
N GLU A 19 -2.22 -14.43 2.54
CA GLU A 19 -1.60 -15.72 2.91
C GLU A 19 -0.06 -15.61 2.86
N TYR A 20 0.48 -15.01 1.79
CA TYR A 20 1.92 -14.79 1.65
C TYR A 20 2.51 -13.91 2.76
N PHE A 21 1.80 -12.84 3.15
CA PHE A 21 2.24 -11.96 4.22
C PHE A 21 2.11 -12.62 5.59
N SER A 22 1.10 -13.47 5.79
CA SER A 22 0.96 -14.27 7.02
C SER A 22 2.11 -15.25 7.18
N GLU A 23 2.52 -15.93 6.10
CA GLU A 23 3.72 -16.79 6.11
C GLU A 23 4.99 -15.99 6.42
N PHE A 24 5.12 -14.77 5.88
CA PHE A 24 6.22 -13.88 6.21
C PHE A 24 6.25 -13.51 7.70
N VAL A 25 5.10 -13.16 8.27
CA VAL A 25 4.98 -12.80 9.69
C VAL A 25 5.44 -13.95 10.57
N GLU A 26 5.01 -15.19 10.27
CA GLU A 26 5.45 -16.38 11.00
C GLU A 26 6.95 -16.66 10.80
N PHE A 27 7.46 -16.50 9.57
CA PHE A 27 8.88 -16.62 9.27
C PHE A 27 9.75 -15.62 10.06
N TYR A 28 9.26 -14.38 10.22
CA TYR A 28 9.95 -13.34 10.99
C TYR A 28 9.92 -13.62 12.51
N GLY A 29 8.95 -14.43 12.98
CA GLY A 29 8.76 -14.74 14.40
C GLY A 29 7.56 -14.02 15.05
N GLY A 30 6.68 -13.41 14.24
CA GLY A 30 5.37 -12.95 14.67
C GLY A 30 4.33 -14.08 14.70
N LYS A 31 3.11 -13.73 15.10
CA LYS A 31 1.96 -14.64 15.21
C LYS A 31 0.79 -14.13 14.39
N VAL A 32 0.09 -15.04 13.70
CA VAL A 32 -1.19 -14.75 13.06
C VAL A 32 -2.29 -14.87 14.11
N ILE A 33 -3.01 -13.79 14.37
CA ILE A 33 -4.02 -13.70 15.44
C ILE A 33 -5.11 -14.75 15.25
N ASP A 34 -5.53 -15.01 14.02
CA ASP A 34 -6.55 -16.02 13.71
C ASP A 34 -6.20 -17.44 14.17
N LYS A 35 -4.91 -17.73 14.41
CA LYS A 35 -4.43 -19.04 14.88
C LYS A 35 -4.24 -19.10 16.40
N LEU A 36 -4.59 -18.05 17.15
CA LEU A 36 -4.37 -17.97 18.60
C LEU A 36 -5.60 -18.36 19.41
N ASP A 37 -5.40 -19.08 20.51
CA ASP A 37 -6.46 -19.54 21.42
C ASP A 37 -7.23 -18.38 22.11
N GLY A 38 -6.66 -17.17 22.12
CA GLY A 38 -7.29 -15.95 22.63
C GLY A 38 -8.06 -15.14 21.58
N ASN A 39 -8.09 -15.58 20.32
CA ASN A 39 -8.84 -14.89 19.29
C ASN A 39 -10.34 -15.04 19.51
N LEU A 40 -11.03 -13.91 19.57
CA LEU A 40 -12.47 -13.88 19.72
C LEU A 40 -13.08 -13.59 18.35
N ALA A 41 -13.67 -14.62 17.73
CA ALA A 41 -14.16 -14.57 16.35
C ALA A 41 -15.40 -13.66 16.16
N ASP A 42 -16.00 -13.19 17.25
CA ASP A 42 -17.17 -12.31 17.25
C ASP A 42 -16.83 -10.82 17.05
N ARG A 43 -15.53 -10.48 17.04
CA ARG A 43 -15.04 -9.10 16.96
C ARG A 43 -14.00 -8.96 15.86
N PRO A 44 -13.89 -7.76 15.25
CA PRO A 44 -12.95 -7.53 14.16
C PRO A 44 -11.55 -7.33 14.75
N ASN A 45 -10.84 -8.42 15.01
CA ASN A 45 -9.44 -8.35 15.41
C ASN A 45 -8.54 -7.99 14.24
N ALA A 46 -7.30 -7.66 14.58
CA ALA A 46 -6.23 -7.37 13.67
C ALA A 46 -5.55 -8.68 13.27
N ASP A 47 -4.78 -8.66 12.19
CA ASP A 47 -4.22 -9.88 11.62
C ASP A 47 -3.04 -10.46 12.41
N TYR A 48 -2.19 -9.61 13.01
CA TYR A 48 -0.89 -10.03 13.53
C TYR A 48 -0.54 -9.52 14.92
N LEU A 49 0.26 -10.31 15.64
CA LEU A 49 0.82 -9.99 16.96
C LEU A 49 2.32 -10.29 16.99
N PHE A 50 3.11 -9.36 17.53
CA PHE A 50 4.53 -9.52 17.82
C PHE A 50 4.78 -9.25 19.31
N GLU A 51 5.64 -10.06 19.93
CA GLU A 51 5.90 -9.96 21.38
C GLU A 51 7.10 -9.05 21.70
N ASN A 52 8.04 -8.90 20.77
CA ASN A 52 9.25 -8.09 20.99
C ASN A 52 9.64 -7.28 19.74
N PRO A 53 9.35 -5.94 19.71
CA PRO A 53 8.52 -5.21 20.66
C PRO A 53 7.08 -5.72 20.67
N GLU A 54 6.37 -5.41 21.76
CA GLU A 54 4.95 -5.70 21.84
C GLU A 54 4.19 -4.83 20.84
N LEU A 55 3.58 -5.48 19.84
CA LEU A 55 2.99 -4.80 18.70
C LEU A 55 1.84 -5.61 18.11
N ILE A 56 0.77 -4.91 17.76
CA ILE A 56 -0.37 -5.45 17.02
C ILE A 56 -0.36 -4.83 15.63
N ALA A 57 -0.49 -5.66 14.60
CA ALA A 57 -0.52 -5.17 13.24
C ALA A 57 -1.72 -5.65 12.43
N GLU A 58 -2.14 -4.81 11.50
CA GLU A 58 -3.20 -5.08 10.54
C GLU A 58 -2.69 -4.95 9.11
N LEU A 59 -3.17 -5.80 8.22
CA LEU A 59 -2.95 -5.75 6.78
C LEU A 59 -4.18 -5.21 6.04
N LYS A 60 -3.96 -4.32 5.07
CA LYS A 60 -4.96 -3.97 4.07
C LYS A 60 -4.36 -4.00 2.68
N CYS A 61 -4.93 -4.81 1.80
CA CYS A 61 -4.51 -4.98 0.42
C CYS A 61 -5.36 -4.15 -0.55
N PHE A 62 -4.70 -3.49 -1.51
CA PHE A 62 -5.33 -2.77 -2.62
C PHE A 62 -5.09 -3.54 -3.91
N GLU A 63 -5.92 -4.55 -4.17
CA GLU A 63 -5.72 -5.52 -5.27
C GLU A 63 -6.24 -5.06 -6.63
N LYS A 64 -7.36 -4.33 -6.61
CA LYS A 64 -8.13 -3.98 -7.81
C LYS A 64 -7.94 -2.51 -8.13
N ASP A 65 -7.73 -2.19 -9.40
CA ASP A 65 -7.91 -0.82 -9.87
C ASP A 65 -9.34 -0.38 -9.53
N ILE A 66 -9.46 0.76 -8.85
CA ILE A 66 -10.69 1.26 -8.20
C ILE A 66 -11.84 1.47 -9.19
N PHE A 67 -11.59 1.39 -10.49
CA PHE A 67 -12.58 1.54 -11.56
C PHE A 67 -12.60 0.37 -12.57
N SER A 68 -11.98 -0.76 -12.25
CA SER A 68 -11.84 -1.91 -13.16
C SER A 68 -12.76 -3.09 -12.85
N GLY A 69 -13.34 -3.15 -11.64
CA GLY A 69 -14.17 -4.25 -11.18
C GLY A 69 -15.66 -4.04 -11.46
N LYS A 70 -16.42 -5.14 -11.57
CA LYS A 70 -17.89 -5.11 -11.71
C LYS A 70 -18.56 -4.38 -10.53
N ASP A 71 -18.04 -4.55 -9.32
CA ASP A 71 -18.55 -3.91 -8.10
C ASP A 71 -18.26 -2.40 -8.04
N GLU A 72 -17.33 -1.94 -8.88
CA GLU A 72 -16.91 -0.54 -8.96
C GLU A 72 -17.62 0.23 -10.07
N PHE A 73 -18.29 -0.48 -10.99
CA PHE A 73 -19.08 0.10 -12.07
C PHE A 73 -20.12 1.13 -11.58
N PRO A 74 -20.88 0.90 -10.49
CA PRO A 74 -21.82 1.90 -9.97
C PRO A 74 -21.15 3.21 -9.54
N LYS A 75 -19.90 3.14 -9.04
CA LYS A 75 -19.16 4.36 -8.66
C LYS A 75 -18.78 5.17 -9.91
N MET A 76 -18.35 4.48 -10.97
CA MET A 76 -18.03 5.11 -12.25
C MET A 76 -19.28 5.70 -12.91
N GLU A 77 -20.38 4.95 -12.96
CA GLU A 77 -21.65 5.41 -13.52
C GLU A 77 -22.11 6.70 -12.83
N ARG A 78 -22.08 6.74 -11.49
CA ARG A 78 -22.41 7.96 -10.73
C ARG A 78 -21.52 9.15 -11.09
N LEU A 79 -20.23 8.93 -11.33
CA LEU A 79 -19.31 9.98 -11.76
C LEU A 79 -19.66 10.47 -13.16
N LEU A 80 -19.90 9.56 -14.11
CA LEU A 80 -20.31 9.90 -15.47
C LEU A 80 -21.62 10.70 -15.48
N THR A 81 -22.64 10.25 -14.75
CA THR A 81 -23.90 10.99 -14.60
C THR A 81 -23.67 12.38 -14.04
N LYS A 82 -22.84 12.52 -12.99
CA LYS A 82 -22.48 13.82 -12.42
C LYS A 82 -21.82 14.72 -13.46
N TRP A 83 -20.84 14.21 -14.20
CA TRP A 83 -20.06 15.00 -15.15
C TRP A 83 -20.91 15.47 -16.33
N THR A 84 -21.77 14.60 -16.87
CA THR A 84 -22.69 14.95 -17.96
C THR A 84 -23.72 15.97 -17.51
N ASN A 85 -24.39 15.75 -16.36
CA ASN A 85 -25.41 16.67 -15.84
C ASN A 85 -24.85 18.06 -15.53
N LYS A 86 -23.61 18.13 -15.05
CA LYS A 86 -22.91 19.39 -14.75
C LYS A 86 -22.15 19.97 -15.94
N LYS A 87 -22.24 19.35 -17.13
CA LYS A 87 -21.49 19.74 -18.34
C LYS A 87 -19.97 19.87 -18.10
N MET A 88 -19.43 19.07 -17.18
CA MET A 88 -17.99 19.00 -16.86
C MET A 88 -17.20 18.24 -17.94
N ILE A 89 -17.90 17.45 -18.74
CA ILE A 89 -17.36 16.72 -19.89
C ILE A 89 -18.34 16.81 -21.06
N THR A 90 -17.81 16.91 -22.28
CA THR A 90 -18.61 16.83 -23.51
C THR A 90 -18.67 15.39 -24.04
N ASP A 91 -19.68 15.07 -24.85
CA ASP A 91 -19.78 13.75 -25.49
C ASP A 91 -18.55 13.41 -26.34
N ALA A 92 -17.95 14.41 -26.99
CA ALA A 92 -16.72 14.22 -27.76
C ALA A 92 -15.54 13.85 -26.87
N GLN A 93 -15.37 14.53 -25.73
CA GLN A 93 -14.32 14.22 -24.74
C GLN A 93 -14.54 12.86 -24.08
N LEU A 94 -15.79 12.53 -23.73
CA LEU A 94 -16.13 11.24 -23.15
C LEU A 94 -15.81 10.10 -24.13
N ARG A 95 -16.22 10.20 -25.40
CA ARG A 95 -15.84 9.24 -26.44
C ARG A 95 -14.33 9.14 -26.64
N ALA A 96 -13.62 10.27 -26.64
CA ALA A 96 -12.17 10.28 -26.77
C ALA A 96 -11.48 9.58 -25.59
N TYR A 97 -11.96 9.76 -24.36
CA TYR A 97 -11.46 9.02 -23.21
C TYR A 97 -11.73 7.53 -23.34
N THR A 98 -13.00 7.14 -23.55
CA THR A 98 -13.43 5.74 -23.55
C THR A 98 -12.78 4.91 -24.67
N PHE A 99 -12.66 5.46 -25.87
CA PHE A 99 -12.22 4.69 -27.05
C PHE A 99 -10.81 5.02 -27.51
N ARG A 100 -10.23 6.15 -27.10
CA ARG A 100 -8.90 6.59 -27.55
C ARG A 100 -7.91 6.81 -26.41
N GLY A 101 -8.32 6.56 -25.16
CA GLY A 101 -7.48 6.78 -23.99
C GLY A 101 -7.09 8.24 -23.77
N ALA A 102 -7.83 9.19 -24.34
CA ALA A 102 -7.57 10.62 -24.15
C ALA A 102 -7.77 11.01 -22.69
N PRO A 103 -6.96 11.90 -22.10
CA PRO A 103 -7.10 12.26 -20.69
C PRO A 103 -8.44 12.93 -20.40
N LEU A 104 -9.06 12.59 -19.26
CA LEU A 104 -10.26 13.26 -18.77
C LEU A 104 -10.00 14.74 -18.43
N PRO A 105 -11.02 15.62 -18.51
CA PRO A 105 -10.93 16.98 -17.98
C PRO A 105 -10.48 17.02 -16.51
N ILE A 106 -9.78 18.08 -16.12
CA ILE A 106 -9.10 18.13 -14.80
C ILE A 106 -10.08 17.97 -13.62
N GLU A 107 -11.26 18.57 -13.69
CA GLU A 107 -12.28 18.44 -12.65
C GLU A 107 -12.86 17.02 -12.56
N CYS A 108 -12.95 16.31 -13.69
CA CYS A 108 -13.34 14.89 -13.70
C CYS A 108 -12.25 14.01 -13.07
N ARG A 109 -10.97 14.28 -13.37
CA ARG A 109 -9.84 13.59 -12.72
C ARG A 109 -9.84 13.81 -11.21
N LYS A 110 -10.08 15.05 -10.74
CA LYS A 110 -10.19 15.36 -9.30
C LYS A 110 -11.28 14.54 -8.62
N ASP A 111 -12.43 14.38 -9.25
CA ASP A 111 -13.51 13.53 -8.73
C ASP A 111 -13.10 12.05 -8.62
N MET A 112 -12.39 11.53 -9.63
CA MET A 112 -11.88 10.15 -9.58
C MET A 112 -10.88 9.97 -8.44
N VAL A 113 -9.93 10.91 -8.29
CA VAL A 113 -8.98 10.92 -7.18
C VAL A 113 -9.73 10.95 -5.85
N GLN A 114 -10.74 11.81 -5.70
CA GLN A 114 -11.52 11.90 -4.46
C GLN A 114 -12.23 10.59 -4.12
N VAL A 115 -12.82 9.91 -5.11
CA VAL A 115 -13.47 8.61 -4.90
C VAL A 115 -12.45 7.57 -4.47
N ALA A 116 -11.31 7.52 -5.14
CA ALA A 116 -10.25 6.58 -4.84
C ALA A 116 -9.58 6.83 -3.47
N SER A 117 -9.39 8.10 -3.07
CA SER A 117 -8.91 8.45 -1.73
C SER A 117 -9.84 7.96 -0.62
N LYS A 118 -11.16 7.89 -0.85
CA LYS A 118 -12.11 7.34 0.14
C LYS A 118 -11.90 5.85 0.38
N THR A 119 -11.39 5.10 -0.60
CA THR A 119 -11.07 3.68 -0.42
C THR A 119 -9.89 3.52 0.53
N ILE A 120 -8.82 4.30 0.34
CA ILE A 120 -7.66 4.34 1.24
C ILE A 120 -8.09 4.79 2.64
N GLU A 121 -8.92 5.83 2.74
CA GLU A 121 -9.44 6.31 4.02
C GLU A 121 -10.23 5.24 4.79
N ARG A 122 -11.11 4.50 4.09
CA ARG A 122 -11.87 3.41 4.69
C ARG A 122 -10.97 2.27 5.16
N ALA A 123 -9.93 1.93 4.40
CA ALA A 123 -8.96 0.92 4.79
C ALA A 123 -8.23 1.34 6.08
N ILE A 124 -7.75 2.58 6.16
CA ILE A 124 -7.11 3.13 7.36
C ILE A 124 -8.07 3.12 8.55
N HIS A 125 -9.32 3.55 8.35
CA HIS A 125 -10.31 3.59 9.43
C HIS A 125 -10.62 2.20 9.98
N LYS A 126 -10.85 1.22 9.10
CA LYS A 126 -11.09 -0.18 9.50
C LYS A 126 -9.89 -0.76 10.23
N GLY A 127 -8.69 -0.58 9.67
CA GLY A 127 -7.49 -1.13 10.29
C GLY A 127 -7.19 -0.50 11.65
N ASN A 128 -7.40 0.81 11.80
CA ASN A 128 -7.35 1.46 13.12
C ASN A 128 -8.29 0.81 14.12
N LYS A 129 -9.55 0.54 13.72
CA LYS A 129 -10.52 -0.06 14.62
C LYS A 129 -10.15 -1.50 15.00
N GLN A 130 -9.62 -2.27 14.06
CA GLN A 130 -9.17 -3.65 14.31
C GLN A 130 -7.99 -3.69 15.28
N ILE A 131 -7.02 -2.79 15.10
CA ILE A 131 -5.89 -2.64 16.02
C ILE A 131 -6.39 -2.26 17.43
N GLU A 132 -7.29 -1.26 17.54
CA GLU A 132 -7.88 -0.84 18.81
C GLU A 132 -8.56 -2.02 19.55
N VAL A 133 -9.42 -2.76 18.84
CA VAL A 133 -10.16 -3.91 19.39
C VAL A 133 -9.19 -5.02 19.82
N SER A 134 -8.14 -5.25 19.05
CA SER A 134 -7.15 -6.30 19.36
C SER A 134 -6.30 -5.95 20.56
N LYS A 135 -5.89 -4.68 20.72
CA LYS A 135 -5.18 -4.22 21.92
C LYS A 135 -5.99 -4.52 23.18
N SER A 136 -7.31 -4.31 23.13
CA SER A 136 -8.19 -4.69 24.23
C SER A 136 -8.36 -6.20 24.38
N THR A 137 -8.50 -6.94 23.27
CA THR A 137 -8.77 -8.39 23.28
C THR A 137 -7.60 -9.19 23.84
N PHE A 138 -6.38 -8.78 23.52
CA PHE A 138 -5.16 -9.44 23.98
C PHE A 138 -4.55 -8.79 25.23
N GLU A 139 -5.28 -7.88 25.89
CA GLU A 139 -4.85 -7.18 27.12
C GLU A 139 -3.51 -6.43 26.96
N LYS A 140 -3.28 -5.87 25.77
CA LYS A 140 -2.07 -5.13 25.38
C LYS A 140 -2.37 -3.67 25.03
N PRO A 141 -2.95 -2.87 25.95
CA PRO A 141 -3.39 -1.49 25.66
C PRO A 141 -2.22 -0.55 25.31
N ASN A 142 -1.01 -0.86 25.79
CA ASN A 142 0.20 -0.06 25.57
C ASN A 142 1.08 -0.58 24.42
N SER A 143 0.69 -1.67 23.75
CA SER A 143 1.41 -2.17 22.59
C SER A 143 1.44 -1.13 21.47
N ASN A 144 2.47 -1.17 20.63
CA ASN A 144 2.47 -0.36 19.41
C ASN A 144 1.43 -0.91 18.42
N GLY A 145 0.80 -0.04 17.65
CA GLY A 145 -0.05 -0.45 16.53
C GLY A 145 0.63 -0.22 15.18
N VAL A 146 0.51 -1.15 14.24
CA VAL A 146 1.03 -0.98 12.88
C VAL A 146 -0.01 -1.32 11.83
N LEU A 147 -0.15 -0.46 10.84
CA LEU A 147 -1.04 -0.71 9.71
C LEU A 147 -0.22 -0.86 8.43
N PHE A 148 -0.18 -2.06 7.88
CA PHE A 148 0.39 -2.36 6.58
C PHE A 148 -0.63 -2.05 5.48
N LEU A 149 -0.27 -1.14 4.58
CA LEU A 149 -1.05 -0.76 3.41
C LEU A 149 -0.32 -1.30 2.16
N VAL A 150 -0.75 -2.47 1.70
CA VAL A 150 -0.14 -3.13 0.54
C VAL A 150 -0.84 -2.69 -0.73
N ASN A 151 -0.11 -2.06 -1.63
CA ASN A 151 -0.54 -1.98 -3.01
C ASN A 151 -0.30 -3.34 -3.68
N ASP A 152 -1.37 -4.10 -3.95
CA ASP A 152 -1.34 -5.41 -4.60
C ASP A 152 -1.66 -5.28 -6.10
N GLY A 153 -0.77 -4.65 -6.86
CA GLY A 153 -0.97 -4.50 -8.30
C GLY A 153 -2.10 -3.54 -8.71
N ASN A 154 -2.47 -2.57 -7.87
CA ASN A 154 -3.32 -1.43 -8.24
C ASN A 154 -2.47 -0.34 -8.92
N TYR A 155 -2.74 -0.06 -10.18
CA TYR A 155 -2.01 0.90 -11.02
C TYR A 155 -2.71 2.26 -11.15
N PHE A 156 -3.81 2.48 -10.45
CA PHE A 156 -4.58 3.72 -10.51
C PHE A 156 -3.79 4.94 -10.00
N PHE A 157 -3.01 4.76 -8.93
CA PHE A 157 -2.21 5.81 -8.30
C PHE A 157 -0.73 5.45 -8.29
N THR A 158 0.13 6.43 -8.59
CA THR A 158 1.60 6.37 -8.34
C THR A 158 1.92 6.20 -6.86
N ASN A 159 3.13 5.74 -6.56
CA ASN A 159 3.58 5.57 -5.17
C ASN A 159 3.52 6.94 -4.47
N GLU A 160 3.94 7.99 -5.17
CA GLU A 160 3.80 9.38 -4.74
C GLU A 160 2.34 9.75 -4.44
N HIS A 161 1.40 9.40 -5.31
CA HIS A 161 -0.02 9.68 -5.09
C HIS A 161 -0.59 8.91 -3.89
N PHE A 162 -0.25 7.62 -3.72
CA PHE A 162 -0.66 6.83 -2.55
C PHE A 162 -0.15 7.48 -1.26
N LEU A 163 1.15 7.77 -1.19
CA LEU A 163 1.78 8.40 -0.03
C LEU A 163 1.16 9.78 0.25
N GLY A 164 0.97 10.61 -0.77
CA GLY A 164 0.34 11.92 -0.62
C GLY A 164 -1.09 11.83 -0.09
N ILE A 165 -1.88 10.84 -0.52
CA ILE A 165 -3.22 10.61 0.00
C ILE A 165 -3.18 10.13 1.45
N ILE A 166 -2.30 9.18 1.79
CA ILE A 166 -2.14 8.66 3.16
C ILE A 166 -1.77 9.81 4.10
N SER A 167 -0.71 10.58 3.79
CA SER A 167 -0.26 11.71 4.61
C SER A 167 -1.34 12.77 4.78
N ASN A 168 -2.09 13.08 3.71
CA ASN A 168 -3.21 14.01 3.77
C ASN A 168 -4.37 13.47 4.64
N ILE A 169 -4.65 12.18 4.63
CA ILE A 169 -5.68 11.59 5.52
C ILE A 169 -5.23 11.69 6.98
N LEU A 170 -3.98 11.34 7.27
CA LEU A 170 -3.42 11.38 8.62
C LEU A 170 -3.49 12.78 9.22
N GLY A 171 -2.92 13.78 8.55
CA GLY A 171 -2.87 15.16 9.06
C GLY A 171 -4.25 15.81 9.27
N ARG A 172 -5.30 15.29 8.63
CA ARG A 172 -6.65 15.86 8.71
C ARG A 172 -7.55 15.15 9.70
N LYS A 173 -7.38 13.85 9.89
CA LYS A 173 -8.37 12.99 10.55
C LYS A 173 -7.84 12.22 11.76
N TYR A 174 -6.52 12.05 11.87
CA TYR A 174 -5.93 11.20 12.89
C TYR A 174 -4.97 12.01 13.76
N ARG A 175 -5.43 12.35 14.98
CA ARG A 175 -4.58 12.97 16.01
C ARG A 175 -3.98 11.91 16.94
N ASN A 176 -4.82 11.01 17.43
CA ASN A 176 -4.44 9.92 18.33
C ASN A 176 -4.95 8.57 17.78
N PRO A 177 -4.42 8.11 16.64
CA PRO A 177 -4.75 6.78 16.12
C PRO A 177 -4.30 5.67 17.08
N SER A 178 -4.90 4.49 16.96
CA SER A 178 -4.47 3.27 17.65
C SER A 178 -3.22 2.65 17.01
N PHE A 179 -2.81 3.13 15.83
CA PHE A 179 -1.56 2.78 15.17
C PHE A 179 -0.50 3.88 15.31
N ASP A 180 0.73 3.48 15.54
CA ASP A 180 1.92 4.33 15.68
C ASP A 180 2.67 4.48 14.35
N VAL A 181 2.51 3.51 13.44
CA VAL A 181 3.13 3.49 12.11
C VAL A 181 2.16 2.96 11.06
N ILE A 182 2.10 3.63 9.91
CA ILE A 182 1.61 3.04 8.67
C ILE A 182 2.80 2.64 7.82
N VAL A 183 2.82 1.41 7.32
CA VAL A 183 3.82 0.97 6.33
C VAL A 183 3.14 0.83 4.98
N TYR A 184 3.44 1.72 4.04
CA TYR A 184 3.06 1.55 2.65
C TYR A 184 4.08 0.67 1.94
N LEU A 185 3.63 -0.38 1.27
CA LEU A 185 4.50 -1.26 0.49
C LEU A 185 3.82 -1.73 -0.78
N THR A 186 4.62 -2.18 -1.74
CA THR A 186 4.13 -2.71 -3.03
C THR A 186 4.41 -4.19 -3.15
N ILE A 187 3.37 -4.96 -3.46
CA ILE A 187 3.42 -6.36 -3.86
C ILE A 187 2.69 -6.48 -5.21
N ASN A 188 3.18 -7.31 -6.13
CA ASN A 188 2.65 -7.42 -7.50
C ASN A 188 2.58 -6.11 -8.31
N GLN A 189 3.02 -4.99 -7.76
CA GLN A 189 3.19 -3.72 -8.44
C GLN A 189 4.67 -3.36 -8.44
N THR A 190 5.21 -3.08 -9.61
CA THR A 190 6.63 -2.77 -9.77
C THR A 190 6.78 -1.47 -10.53
N SER A 191 7.95 -0.87 -10.33
CA SER A 191 8.28 0.43 -10.90
C SER A 191 9.68 0.39 -11.49
N GLN A 192 9.92 1.22 -12.50
CA GLN A 192 11.21 1.42 -13.12
C GLN A 192 11.68 2.84 -12.86
N ILE A 193 12.98 2.98 -12.64
CA ILE A 193 13.67 4.26 -12.59
C ILE A 193 14.38 4.45 -13.94
N GLN A 194 14.28 5.64 -14.51
CA GLN A 194 14.89 5.93 -15.81
C GLN A 194 16.40 5.59 -15.82
N LYS A 195 16.84 4.86 -16.85
CA LYS A 195 18.22 4.37 -17.01
C LYS A 195 18.69 3.33 -15.98
N SER A 196 17.83 2.88 -15.08
CA SER A 196 18.13 1.72 -14.25
C SER A 196 17.77 0.43 -15.00
N PRO A 197 18.60 -0.62 -14.91
CA PRO A 197 18.27 -1.94 -15.44
C PRO A 197 17.38 -2.75 -14.50
N TYR A 198 16.95 -2.19 -13.36
CA TYR A 198 16.22 -2.91 -12.32
C TYR A 198 14.77 -2.47 -12.23
N ASP A 199 13.93 -3.40 -11.80
CA ASP A 199 12.59 -3.13 -11.30
C ASP A 199 12.62 -2.96 -9.78
N TYR A 200 11.83 -2.02 -9.28
CA TYR A 200 11.79 -1.62 -7.89
C TYR A 200 10.42 -1.85 -7.28
N THR A 201 10.42 -2.34 -6.05
CA THR A 201 9.33 -2.28 -5.08
C THR A 201 9.70 -1.28 -3.98
N VAL A 202 8.71 -0.86 -3.19
CA VAL A 202 8.93 0.12 -2.12
C VAL A 202 8.44 -0.39 -0.77
N TRP A 203 9.10 0.07 0.29
CA TRP A 203 8.72 -0.09 1.69
C TRP A 203 8.88 1.27 2.37
N VAL A 204 7.78 1.90 2.77
CA VAL A 204 7.76 3.28 3.24
C VAL A 204 7.02 3.36 4.58
N PRO A 205 7.74 3.41 5.71
CA PRO A 205 7.14 3.64 7.01
C PRO A 205 6.79 5.13 7.20
N ILE A 206 5.60 5.39 7.73
CA ILE A 206 5.04 6.70 8.05
C ILE A 206 4.66 6.65 9.54
N TYR A 207 5.48 7.28 10.37
CA TYR A 207 5.24 7.38 11.82
C TYR A 207 4.22 8.48 12.11
N THR A 208 3.31 8.23 13.03
CA THR A 208 2.10 9.07 13.22
C THR A 208 2.18 9.98 14.44
N ARG A 209 3.07 9.65 15.39
CA ARG A 209 3.32 10.47 16.56
C ARG A 209 4.18 11.68 16.16
N ILE A 210 3.68 12.87 16.47
CA ILE A 210 4.37 14.13 16.26
C ILE A 210 4.46 14.90 17.57
N ASP A 211 5.52 15.68 17.75
CA ASP A 211 5.68 16.59 18.88
C ASP A 211 4.91 17.91 18.66
N GLU A 212 5.06 18.84 19.60
CA GLU A 212 4.42 20.17 19.54
C GLU A 212 4.89 21.04 18.36
N ASN A 213 6.05 20.75 17.79
CA ASN A 213 6.61 21.43 16.62
C ASN A 213 6.18 20.74 15.30
N GLY A 214 5.46 19.63 15.39
CA GLY A 214 5.06 18.83 14.23
C GLY A 214 6.14 17.86 13.75
N GLU A 215 7.22 17.68 14.52
CA GLU A 215 8.30 16.74 14.20
C GLU A 215 7.94 15.33 14.62
N THR A 216 8.35 14.34 13.82
CA THR A 216 8.04 12.94 14.10
C THR A 216 8.74 12.45 15.37
N ILE A 217 7.97 11.94 16.34
CA ILE A 217 8.49 11.28 17.53
C ILE A 217 8.91 9.86 17.17
N LYS A 218 10.22 9.60 17.22
CA LYS A 218 10.81 8.30 16.93
C LYS A 218 11.00 7.52 18.23
N ASP A 219 10.16 6.50 18.44
CA ASP A 219 10.49 5.41 19.36
C ASP A 219 11.56 4.55 18.70
N GLU A 220 12.76 4.54 19.28
CA GLU A 220 13.91 3.84 18.69
C GLU A 220 13.65 2.35 18.51
N LYS A 221 12.99 1.69 19.49
CA LYS A 221 12.73 0.26 19.43
C LYS A 221 11.78 -0.06 18.28
N LEU A 222 10.71 0.72 18.15
CA LEU A 222 9.78 0.59 17.04
C LEU A 222 10.45 0.91 15.70
N PHE A 223 11.29 1.95 15.65
CA PHE A 223 12.01 2.35 14.44
C PHE A 223 12.93 1.25 13.92
N TYR A 224 13.76 0.67 14.80
CA TYR A 224 14.65 -0.42 14.41
C TYR A 224 13.87 -1.67 14.00
N PHE A 225 12.80 -2.00 14.71
CA PHE A 225 11.93 -3.12 14.37
C PHE A 225 11.32 -2.99 12.98
N ILE A 226 10.70 -1.86 12.64
CA ILE A 226 10.03 -1.68 11.34
C ILE A 226 11.00 -1.73 10.16
N ASN A 227 12.21 -1.20 10.33
CA ASN A 227 13.25 -1.29 9.31
C ASN A 227 13.77 -2.72 9.16
N ASP A 228 13.92 -3.46 10.26
CA ASP A 228 14.34 -4.86 10.22
C ASP A 228 13.28 -5.76 9.57
N VAL A 229 11.99 -5.57 9.89
CA VAL A 229 10.86 -6.24 9.21
C VAL A 229 10.94 -6.00 7.70
N GLY A 230 11.17 -4.75 7.26
CA GLY A 230 11.30 -4.43 5.83
C GLY A 230 12.47 -5.15 5.14
N ARG A 231 13.64 -5.22 5.81
CA ARG A 231 14.81 -5.96 5.30
C ARG A 231 14.54 -7.46 5.24
N LYS A 232 13.92 -8.02 6.27
CA LYS A 232 13.57 -9.45 6.32
C LYS A 232 12.45 -9.82 5.36
N PHE A 233 11.56 -8.89 5.03
CA PHE A 233 10.58 -9.09 3.97
C PHE A 233 11.25 -9.25 2.61
N ALA A 234 12.30 -8.46 2.34
CA ALA A 234 13.11 -8.60 1.14
C ALA A 234 13.82 -9.97 1.11
N ASP A 235 14.45 -10.40 2.21
CA ASP A 235 15.10 -11.70 2.31
C ASP A 235 14.09 -12.87 2.11
N PHE A 236 12.89 -12.75 2.68
CA PHE A 236 11.80 -13.71 2.52
C PHE A 236 11.30 -13.79 1.07
N TYR A 237 11.22 -12.64 0.38
CA TYR A 237 10.88 -12.60 -1.04
C TYR A 237 11.92 -13.34 -1.89
N GLU A 238 13.22 -13.14 -1.65
CA GLU A 238 14.27 -13.88 -2.35
C GLU A 238 14.14 -15.39 -2.12
N LEU A 239 13.89 -15.80 -0.87
CA LEU A 239 13.68 -17.19 -0.51
C LEU A 239 12.49 -17.83 -1.24
N LYS A 240 11.36 -17.12 -1.33
CA LYS A 240 10.11 -17.65 -1.93
C LYS A 240 10.11 -17.60 -3.44
N SER A 241 10.68 -16.56 -4.03
CA SER A 241 10.69 -16.36 -5.49
C SER A 241 11.86 -17.05 -6.18
N GLY A 242 12.98 -17.25 -5.47
CA GLY A 242 14.27 -17.62 -6.07
C GLY A 242 14.95 -16.47 -6.83
N GLU A 243 14.34 -15.27 -6.85
CA GLU A 243 14.93 -14.08 -7.45
C GLU A 243 15.94 -13.45 -6.49
N ASN A 244 17.10 -13.01 -7.00
CA ASN A 244 18.09 -12.30 -6.20
C ASN A 244 17.89 -10.79 -6.35
N ILE A 245 17.68 -10.10 -5.23
CA ILE A 245 17.63 -8.64 -5.14
C ILE A 245 19.03 -8.09 -5.42
N LYS A 246 19.15 -7.33 -6.50
CA LYS A 246 20.44 -6.79 -6.99
C LYS A 246 20.80 -5.43 -6.40
N ASP A 247 19.82 -4.71 -5.86
CA ASP A 247 20.00 -3.37 -5.32
C ASP A 247 19.06 -3.16 -4.12
N LYS A 248 19.58 -2.61 -3.02
CA LYS A 248 18.83 -2.23 -1.82
C LYS A 248 19.18 -0.78 -1.49
N ARG A 249 18.18 0.10 -1.51
CA ARG A 249 18.35 1.53 -1.21
C ARG A 249 17.51 1.90 0.01
N GLU A 250 18.17 2.43 1.02
CA GLU A 250 17.52 2.91 2.24
C GLU A 250 17.77 4.41 2.42
N PHE A 251 16.71 5.15 2.66
CA PHE A 251 16.75 6.60 2.84
C PHE A 251 16.18 6.93 4.22
N SER A 252 17.00 7.48 5.10
CA SER A 252 16.58 7.98 6.42
C SER A 252 16.11 9.43 6.39
N ASP A 253 16.45 10.15 5.32
CA ASP A 253 16.07 11.53 5.06
C ASP A 253 14.78 11.59 4.25
N THR A 254 13.77 12.28 4.77
CA THR A 254 12.44 12.36 4.18
C THR A 254 12.45 13.01 2.79
N GLU A 255 13.22 14.09 2.61
CA GLU A 255 13.27 14.82 1.33
C GLU A 255 13.90 13.95 0.24
N LYS A 256 15.04 13.32 0.55
CA LYS A 256 15.70 12.38 -0.37
C LYS A 256 14.83 11.17 -0.69
N GLY A 257 14.11 10.64 0.30
CA GLY A 257 13.16 9.55 0.08
C GLY A 257 12.03 9.94 -0.87
N ILE A 258 11.44 11.14 -0.71
CA ILE A 258 10.41 11.67 -1.60
C ILE A 258 10.97 11.90 -3.02
N GLU A 259 12.16 12.47 -3.14
CA GLU A 259 12.84 12.66 -4.41
C GLU A 259 13.10 11.34 -5.13
N GLU A 260 13.46 10.29 -4.39
CA GLU A 260 13.61 8.96 -4.96
C GLU A 260 12.27 8.43 -5.47
N ILE A 261 11.21 8.45 -4.64
CA ILE A 261 9.88 7.95 -5.03
C ILE A 261 9.36 8.64 -6.31
N LYS A 262 9.62 9.93 -6.50
CA LYS A 262 9.23 10.68 -7.71
C LYS A 262 9.87 10.16 -9.00
N LYS A 263 10.99 9.42 -8.91
CA LYS A 263 11.66 8.81 -10.07
C LYS A 263 10.97 7.52 -10.54
N HIS A 264 10.15 6.90 -9.70
CA HIS A 264 9.50 5.64 -9.97
C HIS A 264 8.37 5.82 -10.99
N LYS A 265 8.42 5.06 -12.08
CA LYS A 265 7.35 4.97 -13.07
C LYS A 265 6.84 3.53 -13.13
N TYR A 266 5.53 3.34 -13.08
CA TYR A 266 5.00 1.98 -13.11
C TYR A 266 5.19 1.30 -14.44
N ILE A 267 5.36 -0.01 -14.35
CA ILE A 267 5.37 -0.90 -15.49
C ILE A 267 4.02 -1.63 -15.47
N PRO A 268 3.19 -1.50 -16.51
CA PRO A 268 1.91 -2.19 -16.60
C PRO A 268 2.01 -3.69 -16.31
N LYS A 269 1.03 -4.24 -15.57
CA LYS A 269 0.96 -5.66 -15.18
C LYS A 269 1.20 -6.63 -16.36
N LYS A 270 0.63 -6.30 -17.53
CA LYS A 270 0.73 -7.08 -18.76
C LYS A 270 2.16 -7.22 -19.31
N ILE A 271 3.02 -6.25 -19.00
CA ILE A 271 4.42 -6.24 -19.44
C ILE A 271 5.28 -7.08 -18.48
N ILE A 272 5.00 -7.03 -17.18
CA ILE A 272 5.81 -7.74 -16.16
C ILE A 272 5.46 -9.23 -16.06
N TYR A 273 4.16 -9.57 -16.09
CA TYR A 273 3.68 -10.91 -15.72
C TYR A 273 3.10 -11.71 -16.88
N GLY A 274 3.21 -11.23 -18.12
CA GLY A 274 2.69 -11.94 -19.31
C GLY A 274 1.16 -12.17 -19.33
N LYS A 275 0.41 -11.54 -18.42
CA LYS A 275 -1.05 -11.72 -18.21
C LYS A 275 -1.83 -10.43 -18.45
#